data_AF-A0A2G5WUG8-F1
#
_entry.id   AF-A0A2G5WUG8-F1
#
_cell.length_a   1.000
_cell.length_b   1.000
_cell.length_c   1.000
_cell.angle_alpha   90.00
_cell.angle_beta   90.00
_cell.angle_gamma   90.00
#
_symmetry.space_group_name_H-M   'P 1'
#
loop_
_entity.id
_entity.type
_entity.pdbx_description
1 polymer ?
#
loop_
_entity_poly.entity_id
_entity_poly.type
_entity_poly.pdbx_seq_one_letter_code
_entity_poly.pdbx_strand_id
1 'polypeptide(L)'
;MGCANKLNSEKVNNVDEYSDVRAAAWVFVNEKGWNNTAEDGWQGADVEETMADNRYVLLDKKYEGQEVLVVTFEDVENVVTGTPQILVDSTTNEVIGYMPTE
;
A
#
# COMPACT_ATOMS: atom_id res chain seq x y z
N MET A 1 14.61 34.97 28.51
CA MET A 1 14.47 33.50 28.54
C MET A 1 13.09 33.19 27.96
N GLY A 2 12.89 32.44 26.89
CA GLY A 2 13.77 31.76 25.96
C GLY A 2 13.16 31.84 24.54
N CYS A 3 14.00 31.69 23.53
CA CYS A 3 13.59 31.73 22.12
C CYS A 3 12.74 30.51 21.75
N ALA A 4 11.84 30.76 20.79
CA ALA A 4 10.90 29.82 20.17
C ALA A 4 11.59 28.71 19.38
N ASN A 5 10.93 27.55 19.29
CA ASN A 5 11.02 26.67 18.13
C ASN A 5 9.61 26.42 17.58
N LYS A 6 9.25 27.22 16.57
CA LYS A 6 8.34 26.79 15.51
C LYS A 6 9.06 25.69 14.75
N LEU A 7 8.59 24.45 14.85
CA LEU A 7 8.88 23.44 13.83
C LEU A 7 7.90 23.68 12.68
N ASN A 8 8.34 24.50 11.74
CA ASN A 8 7.89 24.45 10.37
C ASN A 8 8.90 23.57 9.62
N SER A 9 8.50 22.38 9.20
CA SER A 9 9.18 21.56 8.20
C SER A 9 8.20 20.49 7.74
N GLU A 10 7.77 20.34 6.50
CA GLU A 10 8.07 21.05 5.26
C GLU A 10 6.82 20.96 4.40
N LYS A 11 6.44 22.07 3.75
CA LYS A 11 5.55 22.02 2.60
C LYS A 11 6.39 21.50 1.43
N VAL A 12 6.65 20.19 1.41
CA VAL A 12 7.33 19.53 0.29
C VAL A 12 6.36 19.58 -0.89
N ASN A 13 6.89 19.98 -2.05
CA ASN A 13 6.20 19.92 -3.33
C ASN A 13 5.49 18.56 -3.43
N ASN A 14 4.15 18.55 -3.32
CA ASN A 14 3.32 17.34 -3.25
C ASN A 14 3.31 16.64 -4.62
N VAL A 15 4.45 16.07 -5.00
CA VAL A 15 4.45 14.84 -5.78
C VAL A 15 4.12 13.79 -4.75
N ASP A 16 2.94 13.19 -4.85
CA ASP A 16 2.52 12.09 -3.97
C ASP A 16 3.60 11.00 -4.05
N GLU A 17 4.39 10.90 -2.98
CA GLU A 17 5.59 10.05 -2.89
C GLU A 17 5.29 8.58 -3.18
N TYR A 18 4.02 8.19 -3.02
CA TYR A 18 3.55 6.83 -3.20
C TYR A 18 2.64 6.66 -4.41
N SER A 19 2.53 7.65 -5.31
CA SER A 19 1.70 7.54 -6.51
C SER A 19 2.04 6.31 -7.36
N ASP A 20 3.32 6.04 -7.59
CA ASP A 20 3.77 4.87 -8.33
C ASP A 20 3.48 3.55 -7.59
N VAL A 21 3.64 3.54 -6.26
CA VAL A 21 3.34 2.38 -5.40
C VAL A 21 1.85 2.04 -5.44
N ARG A 22 0.99 3.04 -5.27
CA ARG A 22 -0.47 2.87 -5.34
C ARG A 22 -0.91 2.43 -6.73
N ALA A 23 -0.32 3.02 -7.79
CA ALA A 23 -0.62 2.64 -9.16
C ALA A 23 -0.23 1.18 -9.46
N ALA A 24 0.96 0.74 -9.03
CA ALA A 24 1.42 -0.63 -9.21
C ALA A 24 0.52 -1.64 -8.48
N ALA A 25 0.17 -1.34 -7.22
CA ALA A 25 -0.77 -2.16 -6.45
C ALA A 25 -2.15 -2.25 -7.12
N TRP A 26 -2.67 -1.13 -7.64
CA TRP A 26 -3.97 -1.11 -8.32
C TRP A 26 -3.96 -1.91 -9.62
N VAL A 27 -2.90 -1.81 -10.42
CA VAL A 27 -2.76 -2.65 -11.62
C VAL A 27 -2.88 -4.13 -11.25
N PHE A 28 -2.21 -4.56 -10.18
CA PHE A 28 -2.30 -5.94 -9.70
C PHE A 28 -3.71 -6.32 -9.23
N VAL A 29 -4.39 -5.45 -8.47
CA VAL A 29 -5.80 -5.64 -8.07
C VAL A 29 -6.72 -5.82 -9.29
N ASN A 30 -6.50 -5.07 -10.37
CA ASN A 30 -7.26 -5.20 -11.62
C ASN A 30 -6.94 -6.49 -12.36
N GLU A 31 -5.66 -6.88 -12.46
CA GLU A 31 -5.24 -8.14 -13.10
C GLU A 31 -5.80 -9.37 -12.39
N LYS A 32 -5.96 -9.31 -11.06
CA LYS A 32 -6.60 -10.37 -10.26
C LYS A 32 -8.12 -10.33 -10.29
N GLY A 33 -8.71 -9.25 -10.80
CA GLY A 33 -10.16 -9.04 -10.79
C GLY A 33 -10.72 -8.78 -9.40
N TRP A 34 -9.93 -8.20 -8.49
CA TRP A 34 -10.35 -7.78 -7.14
C TRP A 34 -10.83 -6.32 -7.12
N ASN A 35 -10.73 -5.60 -8.23
CA ASN A 35 -11.13 -4.20 -8.33
C ASN A 35 -12.65 -3.98 -8.11
N ASN A 36 -13.47 -5.02 -8.11
CA ASN A 36 -14.90 -4.94 -7.81
C ASN A 36 -15.20 -4.88 -6.30
N THR A 37 -14.20 -5.12 -5.45
CA THR A 37 -14.35 -5.04 -3.98
C THR A 37 -13.83 -3.72 -3.41
N ALA A 38 -13.17 -2.90 -4.23
CA ALA A 38 -12.63 -1.61 -3.82
C ALA A 38 -13.59 -0.46 -4.19
N GLU A 39 -13.83 0.46 -3.25
CA GLU A 39 -14.71 1.62 -3.42
C GLU A 39 -14.09 2.65 -4.36
N ASP A 40 -12.79 2.87 -4.21
CA ASP A 40 -12.03 3.86 -4.96
C ASP A 40 -10.89 3.25 -5.78
N GLY A 41 -10.37 4.05 -6.71
CA GLY A 41 -9.15 3.72 -7.43
C GLY A 41 -7.88 3.92 -6.60
N TRP A 42 -6.73 3.81 -7.25
CA TRP A 42 -5.41 3.93 -6.60
C TRP A 42 -5.17 5.22 -5.82
N GLN A 43 -5.87 6.32 -6.12
CA GLN A 43 -5.57 7.63 -5.52
C GLN A 43 -5.91 7.72 -4.03
N GLY A 44 -6.93 6.97 -3.58
CA GLY A 44 -7.37 6.95 -2.19
C GLY A 44 -6.70 5.89 -1.33
N ALA A 45 -5.80 5.07 -1.90
CA ALA A 45 -5.20 3.96 -1.18
C ALA A 45 -4.21 4.44 -0.11
N ASP A 46 -4.31 3.84 1.07
CA ASP A 46 -3.37 4.07 2.17
C ASP A 46 -2.09 3.26 1.95
N VAL A 47 -0.95 3.85 2.31
CA VAL A 47 0.36 3.21 2.19
C VAL A 47 1.08 3.28 3.53
N GLU A 48 1.47 2.12 4.06
CA GLU A 48 2.17 1.99 5.34
C GLU A 48 3.38 1.07 5.20
N GLU A 49 4.36 1.22 6.08
CA GLU A 49 5.48 0.27 6.19
C GLU A 49 5.06 -0.95 7.02
N THR A 50 5.47 -2.15 6.58
CA THR A 50 5.21 -3.41 7.29
C THR A 50 6.35 -4.40 7.10
N MET A 51 6.31 -5.49 7.85
CA MET A 51 7.20 -6.63 7.64
C MET A 51 6.49 -7.68 6.78
N ALA A 52 7.17 -8.18 5.76
CA ALA A 52 6.72 -9.31 4.95
C ALA A 52 6.78 -10.62 5.76
N ASP A 53 5.78 -10.81 6.62
CA ASP A 53 5.63 -11.95 7.51
C ASP A 53 4.70 -13.04 6.94
N ASN A 54 4.41 -14.05 7.75
CA ASN A 54 3.63 -15.24 7.35
C ASN A 54 2.14 -14.99 7.11
N ARG A 55 1.63 -13.77 7.38
CA ARG A 55 0.25 -13.39 7.04
C ARG A 55 0.09 -13.12 5.55
N TYR A 56 1.19 -12.83 4.85
CA TYR A 56 1.19 -12.48 3.44
C TYR A 56 1.51 -13.69 2.56
N VAL A 57 0.84 -13.75 1.41
CA VAL A 57 1.23 -14.62 0.30
C VAL A 57 2.29 -13.89 -0.52
N LEU A 58 3.55 -14.27 -0.35
CA LEU A 58 4.67 -13.70 -1.10
C LEU A 58 4.80 -14.36 -2.48
N LEU A 59 4.90 -13.53 -3.52
CA LEU A 59 5.17 -13.96 -4.90
C LEU A 59 6.64 -14.36 -5.08
N ASP A 60 7.53 -13.75 -4.30
CA ASP A 60 8.95 -14.07 -4.22
C ASP A 60 9.38 -14.18 -2.75
N LYS A 61 9.93 -15.34 -2.37
CA LYS A 61 10.32 -15.63 -0.99
C LYS A 61 11.55 -14.84 -0.51
N LYS A 62 12.32 -14.21 -1.40
CA LYS A 62 13.47 -13.40 -0.99
C LYS A 62 13.08 -12.22 -0.09
N TYR A 63 11.82 -11.79 -0.16
CA TYR A 63 11.27 -10.71 0.65
C TYR A 63 10.82 -11.15 2.05
N GLU A 64 10.83 -12.45 2.37
CA GLU A 64 10.42 -12.94 3.68
C GLU A 64 11.26 -12.30 4.79
N GLY A 65 10.59 -11.66 5.75
CA GLY A 65 11.22 -10.94 6.85
C GLY A 65 11.89 -9.62 6.46
N GLN A 66 11.59 -9.07 5.28
CA GLN A 66 12.03 -7.73 4.87
C GLN A 66 10.97 -6.66 5.18
N GLU A 67 11.43 -5.43 5.38
CA GLU A 67 10.57 -4.25 5.48
C GLU A 67 10.11 -3.83 4.09
N VAL A 68 8.80 -3.68 3.92
CA VAL A 68 8.12 -3.47 2.64
C VAL A 68 6.97 -2.50 2.82
N LEU A 69 6.39 -2.01 1.73
CA LEU A 69 5.18 -1.19 1.79
C LEU A 69 3.95 -2.08 1.66
N VAL A 70 2.91 -1.78 2.43
CA VAL A 70 1.57 -2.33 2.27
C VAL A 70 0.64 -1.25 1.75
N VAL A 71 -0.14 -1.58 0.73
CA VAL A 71 -1.16 -0.74 0.13
C VAL A 71 -2.53 -1.30 0.51
N THR A 72 -3.36 -0.48 1.13
CA THR A 72 -4.73 -0.83 1.51
C THR A 72 -5.71 0.02 0.69
N PHE A 73 -6.72 -0.63 0.13
CA PHE A 73 -7.80 0.03 -0.60
C PHE A 73 -9.04 0.04 0.29
N GLU A 74 -9.83 1.12 0.20
CA GLU A 74 -11.14 1.16 0.84
C GLU A 74 -12.07 0.16 0.16
N ASP A 75 -12.79 -0.62 0.95
CA ASP A 75 -13.70 -1.64 0.47
C ASP A 75 -15.08 -1.04 0.20
N VAL A 76 -15.73 -1.47 -0.88
CA VAL A 76 -17.15 -1.14 -1.08
C VAL A 76 -18.00 -1.71 0.06
N GLU A 77 -19.00 -0.95 0.49
CA GLU A 77 -19.93 -1.42 1.51
C GLU A 77 -20.62 -2.74 1.13
N ASN A 78 -20.76 -3.65 2.11
CA ASN A 78 -21.48 -4.93 2.00
C ASN A 78 -20.85 -5.99 1.08
N VAL A 79 -19.52 -6.01 0.91
CA VAL A 79 -18.83 -7.16 0.31
C VAL A 79 -18.61 -8.29 1.31
N VAL A 80 -18.69 -9.53 0.80
CA VAL A 80 -18.41 -10.74 1.58
C VAL A 80 -16.91 -10.91 1.81
N THR A 81 -16.10 -10.52 0.82
CA THR A 81 -14.64 -10.57 0.86
C THR A 81 -14.14 -9.20 0.44
N GLY A 82 -13.39 -8.54 1.32
CA GLY A 82 -12.80 -7.22 1.06
C GLY A 82 -11.71 -7.25 0.00
N THR A 83 -11.09 -6.11 -0.25
CA THR A 83 -9.96 -5.99 -1.16
C THR A 83 -8.69 -6.45 -0.45
N PRO A 84 -7.92 -7.38 -1.03
CA PRO A 84 -6.65 -7.79 -0.46
C PRO A 84 -5.69 -6.62 -0.26
N GLN A 85 -4.96 -6.63 0.85
CA GLN A 85 -3.84 -5.69 1.04
C GLN A 85 -2.68 -6.12 0.14
N ILE A 86 -2.04 -5.17 -0.54
CA ILE A 86 -0.99 -5.47 -1.53
C ILE A 86 0.38 -5.09 -0.98
N LEU A 87 1.35 -6.00 -1.07
CA LEU A 87 2.73 -5.70 -0.71
C LEU A 87 3.51 -5.21 -1.92
N VAL A 88 4.25 -4.12 -1.73
CA VAL A 88 5.07 -3.47 -2.75
C VAL A 88 6.48 -3.25 -2.21
N ASP A 89 7.48 -3.54 -3.03
CA ASP A 89 8.87 -3.23 -2.72
C ASP A 89 9.11 -1.72 -2.79
N SER A 90 9.63 -1.12 -1.71
CA SER A 90 9.83 0.34 -1.60
C SER A 90 10.91 0.90 -2.53
N THR A 91 11.76 0.05 -3.11
CA THR A 91 12.89 0.48 -3.96
C THR A 91 12.52 0.42 -5.45
N THR A 92 11.74 -0.57 -5.84
CA THR A 92 11.41 -0.89 -7.24
C THR A 92 9.95 -0.63 -7.60
N ASN A 93 9.09 -0.42 -6.60
CA ASN A 93 7.64 -0.32 -6.74
C ASN A 93 6.98 -1.59 -7.33
N GLU A 94 7.67 -2.73 -7.29
CA GLU A 94 7.13 -4.01 -7.77
C GLU A 94 6.21 -4.64 -6.73
N VAL A 95 5.12 -5.28 -7.18
CA VAL A 95 4.24 -6.05 -6.29
C VAL A 95 4.93 -7.37 -5.93
N ILE A 96 5.11 -7.60 -4.64
CA ILE A 96 5.88 -8.73 -4.09
C ILE A 96 5.01 -9.72 -3.32
N GLY A 97 3.76 -9.37 -3.04
CA GLY A 97 2.84 -10.22 -2.29
C GLY A 97 1.49 -9.56 -2.05
N TYR A 98 0.63 -10.26 -1.33
CA TYR A 98 -0.67 -9.74 -0.89
C TYR A 98 -1.14 -10.48 0.37
N MET A 99 -1.98 -9.82 1.18
CA MET A 99 -2.73 -10.45 2.25
C MET A 99 -4.16 -10.69 1.76
N PRO A 100 -4.59 -11.96 1.60
CA PRO A 100 -5.97 -12.25 1.27
C PRO A 100 -6.90 -11.82 2.41
N THR A 101 -8.05 -11.28 2.04
CA THR A 101 -9.19 -11.03 2.90
C THR A 101 -10.04 -12.31 2.99
N GLU A 102 -10.62 -12.58 4.17
CA GLU A 102 -11.52 -13.73 4.40
C GLU A 102 -12.92 -13.49 3.80
#